data_AF-A0A833QNM8-F1
#
_entry.id   AF-A0A833QNM8-F1
#
_cell.length_a   1.000
_cell.length_b   1.000
_cell.length_c   1.000
_cell.angle_alpha   90.00
_cell.angle_beta   90.00
_cell.angle_gamma   90.00
#
_symmetry.space_group_name_H-M   'P 1'
#
loop_
_entity.id
_entity.type
_entity.pdbx_description
1 polymer ?
#
loop_
_entity_poly.entity_id
_entity_poly.type
_entity_poly.pdbx_seq_one_letter_code
_entity_poly.pdbx_strand_id
1 'polypeptide(L)'
;MPIQGTKIEENRLDWLTNGEANESLEDAGNELILSDEDVVRFQVGEIFTHMPKEEVENRLESMKEEADKKLERLEEEKESILAQMTELKKIMYGKFKDAINLEED
;
A
#
# COMPACT_ATOMS: atom_id res chain seq x y z
N MET A 1 -17.09 -20.08 -6.63
CA MET A 1 -15.91 -19.85 -5.79
C MET A 1 -15.37 -18.45 -6.09
N PRO A 2 -15.47 -17.47 -5.18
CA PRO A 2 -15.06 -16.07 -5.43
C PRO A 2 -13.73 -15.70 -4.74
N ILE A 3 -12.77 -16.63 -4.69
CA ILE A 3 -11.57 -16.50 -3.84
C ILE A 3 -10.61 -15.39 -4.34
N GLN A 4 -10.56 -15.13 -5.66
CA GLN A 4 -9.74 -14.04 -6.23
C GLN A 4 -10.28 -12.64 -5.91
N GLY A 5 -11.61 -12.46 -5.82
CA GLY A 5 -12.22 -11.16 -5.53
C GLY A 5 -11.88 -10.66 -4.13
N THR A 6 -11.79 -11.58 -3.16
CA THR A 6 -11.42 -11.27 -1.78
C THR A 6 -9.99 -10.74 -1.68
N LYS A 7 -9.03 -11.36 -2.40
CA LYS A 7 -7.62 -10.97 -2.32
C LYS A 7 -7.33 -9.62 -2.98
N ILE A 8 -8.01 -9.28 -4.07
CA ILE A 8 -7.88 -7.94 -4.70
C ILE A 8 -8.46 -6.85 -3.77
N GLU A 9 -9.59 -7.11 -3.12
CA GLU A 9 -10.20 -6.16 -2.17
C GLU A 9 -9.34 -5.99 -0.91
N GLU A 10 -8.76 -7.07 -0.37
CA GLU A 10 -7.78 -7.00 0.73
C GLU A 10 -6.56 -6.17 0.34
N ASN A 11 -5.96 -6.43 -0.83
CA ASN A 11 -4.83 -5.64 -1.34
C ASN A 11 -5.23 -4.17 -1.56
N ARG A 12 -6.47 -3.87 -1.97
CA ARG A 12 -6.97 -2.49 -2.11
C ARG A 12 -7.06 -1.78 -0.77
N LEU A 13 -7.55 -2.45 0.26
CA LEU A 13 -7.65 -1.90 1.61
C LEU A 13 -6.25 -1.64 2.19
N ASP A 14 -5.33 -2.58 2.00
CA ASP A 14 -3.93 -2.41 2.37
C ASP A 14 -3.29 -1.25 1.62
N TRP A 15 -3.54 -1.09 0.32
CA TRP A 15 -3.03 0.03 -0.46
C TRP A 15 -3.54 1.38 0.06
N LEU A 16 -4.85 1.50 0.32
CA LEU A 16 -5.48 2.72 0.87
C LEU A 16 -4.86 3.10 2.21
N THR A 17 -4.79 2.15 3.15
CA THR A 17 -4.24 2.39 4.49
C THR A 17 -2.75 2.76 4.46
N ASN A 18 -1.97 2.16 3.57
CA ASN A 18 -0.55 2.53 3.43
C ASN A 18 -0.37 3.89 2.76
N GLY A 19 -1.27 4.28 1.84
CA GLY A 19 -1.31 5.63 1.27
C GLY A 19 -1.60 6.69 2.34
N GLU A 20 -2.63 6.50 3.16
CA GLU A 20 -2.98 7.40 4.27
C GLU A 20 -1.85 7.51 5.30
N ALA A 21 -1.18 6.40 5.62
CA ALA A 21 -0.03 6.39 6.51
C ALA A 21 1.15 7.18 5.92
N ASN A 22 1.38 7.09 4.62
CA ASN A 22 2.46 7.81 3.94
C ASN A 22 2.22 9.32 3.94
N GLU A 23 0.99 9.76 3.65
CA GLU A 23 0.58 11.16 3.73
C GLU A 23 0.77 11.70 5.16
N SER A 24 0.36 10.92 6.17
CA SER A 24 0.55 11.30 7.58
C SER A 24 2.03 11.44 7.96
N LEU A 25 2.91 10.61 7.42
CA LEU A 25 4.36 10.70 7.63
C LEU A 25 4.96 11.94 6.96
N GLU A 26 4.48 12.29 5.77
CA GLU A 26 4.90 13.48 5.04
C GLU A 26 4.48 14.76 5.78
N ASP A 27 3.25 14.82 6.26
CA ASP A 27 2.74 15.91 7.09
C ASP A 27 3.57 16.07 8.38
N ALA A 28 3.84 14.96 9.08
CA ALA A 28 4.67 14.97 10.28
C ALA A 28 6.11 15.46 9.99
N GLY A 29 6.68 15.08 8.85
CA GLY A 29 8.00 15.56 8.40
C GLY A 29 7.99 17.07 8.13
N ASN A 30 6.95 17.57 7.45
CA ASN A 30 6.79 19.00 7.17
C ASN A 30 6.65 19.82 8.45
N GLU A 31 5.88 19.34 9.43
CA GLU A 31 5.77 19.99 10.74
C GLU A 31 7.10 19.97 11.51
N LEU A 32 7.85 18.86 11.44
CA LEU A 32 9.14 18.73 12.10
C LEU A 32 10.16 19.75 11.58
N ILE A 33 10.18 20.01 10.28
CA ILE A 33 11.05 21.02 9.65
C ILE A 33 10.80 22.41 10.25
N LEU A 34 9.54 22.76 10.53
CA LEU A 34 9.14 24.04 11.11
C LEU A 34 9.45 24.17 12.62
N SER A 35 9.81 23.08 13.29
CA SER A 35 10.14 23.09 14.72
C SER A 35 11.56 23.62 14.96
N ASP A 36 11.68 24.60 15.85
CA ASP A 36 12.97 25.12 16.36
C ASP A 36 13.54 24.27 17.51
N GLU A 37 12.88 23.18 17.90
CA GLU A 37 13.32 22.31 19.00
C GLU A 37 14.36 21.27 18.53
N ASP A 38 15.50 21.18 19.24
CA ASP A 38 16.54 20.17 18.97
C ASP A 38 16.12 18.74 19.37
N VAL A 39 15.14 18.62 20.26
CA VAL A 39 14.61 17.36 20.78
C VAL A 39 13.10 17.40 20.72
N VAL A 40 12.50 16.43 20.03
CA VAL A 40 11.05 16.34 19.83
C VAL A 40 10.49 15.07 20.45
N ARG A 41 9.18 15.05 20.70
CA ARG A 41 8.47 13.85 21.18
C ARG A 41 8.03 13.00 20.00
N PHE A 42 8.62 11.83 19.87
CA PHE A 42 8.26 10.83 18.89
C PHE A 42 7.34 9.77 19.51
N GLN A 43 6.24 9.44 18.83
CA GLN A 43 5.29 8.44 19.31
C GLN A 43 5.70 7.05 18.82
N VAL A 44 5.78 6.08 19.73
CA VAL A 44 6.00 4.66 19.42
C VAL A 44 4.90 3.84 20.08
N GLY A 45 3.95 3.36 19.29
CA GLY A 45 2.75 2.70 19.81
C GLY A 45 1.94 3.64 20.70
N GLU A 46 1.85 3.32 21.99
CA GLU A 46 1.08 4.07 22.99
C GLU A 46 1.93 5.03 23.85
N ILE A 47 3.25 5.11 23.62
CA ILE A 47 4.15 5.94 24.42
C ILE A 47 4.85 7.01 23.58
N PHE A 48 5.30 8.08 24.23
CA PHE A 48 6.12 9.14 23.62
C PHE A 48 7.53 9.11 24.18
N THR A 49 8.52 9.16 23.29
CA THR A 49 9.95 9.23 23.63
C THR A 49 10.53 10.56 23.14
N HIS A 50 11.38 11.17 23.95
CA HIS A 50 12.14 12.35 23.52
C HIS A 50 13.32 11.90 22.68
N MET A 51 13.41 12.41 21.45
CA MET A 51 14.42 12.00 20.49
C MET A 51 15.03 13.23 19.81
N PRO A 52 16.34 13.22 19.51
CA PRO A 52 16.95 14.28 18.72
C PRO A 52 16.22 14.43 17.38
N LYS A 53 16.01 15.67 16.94
CA LYS A 53 15.32 15.97 15.68
C LYS A 53 15.90 15.21 14.49
N GLU A 54 17.23 15.18 14.36
CA GLU A 54 17.93 14.43 13.31
C GLU A 54 17.62 12.92 13.33
N GLU A 55 17.47 12.31 14.51
CA GLU A 55 17.11 10.89 14.60
C GLU A 55 15.66 10.66 14.14
N VAL A 56 14.76 11.59 14.46
CA VAL A 56 13.36 11.52 14.01
C VAL A 56 13.25 11.72 12.50
N GLU A 57 13.98 12.66 11.92
CA GLU A 57 14.05 12.87 10.47
C GLU A 57 14.49 11.58 9.74
N ASN A 58 15.58 10.95 10.20
CA ASN A 58 16.07 9.70 9.63
C ASN A 58 15.05 8.54 9.75
N ARG A 59 14.32 8.49 10.87
CA ARG A 59 13.26 7.47 11.07
C ARG A 59 12.07 7.70 10.16
N LEU A 60 11.61 8.94 10.02
CA LEU A 60 10.51 9.30 9.12
C LEU A 60 10.86 8.94 7.67
N GLU A 61 12.08 9.25 7.22
CA GLU A 61 12.56 8.88 5.89
C GLU A 61 12.57 7.35 5.69
N SER A 62 13.10 6.61 6.67
CA SER A 62 13.12 5.14 6.61
C SER A 62 11.71 4.54 6.55
N MET A 63 10.77 5.08 7.33
CA MET A 63 9.37 4.64 7.33
C MET A 63 8.68 4.96 6.00
N LYS A 64 8.97 6.12 5.41
CA LYS A 64 8.47 6.52 4.08
C LYS A 64 8.97 5.56 3.01
N GLU A 65 10.26 5.28 2.96
CA GLU A 65 10.84 4.34 2.01
C GLU A 65 10.24 2.92 2.12
N GLU A 66 9.99 2.45 3.35
CA GLU A 66 9.36 1.14 3.58
C GLU A 66 7.92 1.12 3.09
N ALA A 67 7.16 2.20 3.34
CA ALA A 67 5.79 2.35 2.86
C ALA A 67 5.73 2.38 1.32
N ASP A 68 6.60 3.15 0.68
CA ASP A 68 6.69 3.25 -0.79
C ASP A 68 7.01 1.89 -1.43
N LYS A 69 8.02 1.17 -0.90
CA LYS A 69 8.36 -0.18 -1.37
C LYS A 69 7.19 -1.16 -1.20
N LYS A 70 6.39 -1.00 -0.15
CA LYS A 70 5.20 -1.85 0.07
C LYS A 70 4.09 -1.52 -0.93
N LEU A 71 3.85 -0.24 -1.22
CA LEU A 71 2.89 0.19 -2.23
C LEU A 71 3.27 -0.32 -3.62
N GLU A 72 4.54 -0.22 -4.01
CA GLU A 72 5.05 -0.74 -5.28
C GLU A 72 4.77 -2.25 -5.41
N ARG A 73 5.08 -3.02 -4.36
CA ARG A 73 4.82 -4.47 -4.34
C ARG A 73 3.35 -4.84 -4.48
N LEU A 74 2.46 -4.07 -3.84
CA LEU A 74 1.01 -4.28 -3.92
C LEU A 74 0.48 -4.00 -5.33
N GLU A 75 1.03 -2.97 -6.01
CA GLU A 75 0.68 -2.66 -7.39
C GLU A 75 1.14 -3.77 -8.34
N GLU A 76 2.38 -4.26 -8.19
CA GLU A 76 2.89 -5.40 -8.96
C GLU A 76 2.06 -6.67 -8.77
N GLU A 77 1.65 -6.99 -7.53
CA GLU A 77 0.79 -8.15 -7.25
C GLU A 77 -0.58 -8.01 -7.91
N LYS A 78 -1.18 -6.82 -7.83
CA LYS A 78 -2.45 -6.50 -8.48
C LYS A 78 -2.35 -6.67 -10.00
N GLU A 79 -1.32 -6.13 -10.63
CA GLU A 79 -1.10 -6.28 -12.07
C GLU A 79 -0.93 -7.76 -12.47
N SER A 80 -0.18 -8.53 -11.68
CA SER A 80 0.00 -9.96 -11.90
C SER A 80 -1.32 -10.74 -11.83
N ILE A 81 -2.15 -10.46 -10.83
CA ILE A 81 -3.47 -11.09 -10.68
C ILE A 81 -4.38 -10.73 -11.86
N LEU A 82 -4.40 -9.47 -12.30
CA LEU A 82 -5.18 -9.04 -13.46
C LEU A 82 -4.72 -9.71 -14.76
N ALA A 83 -3.41 -9.87 -14.94
CA ALA A 83 -2.85 -10.59 -16.08
C ALA A 83 -3.26 -12.07 -16.07
N GLN A 84 -3.17 -12.74 -14.91
CA GLN A 84 -3.63 -14.13 -14.75
C GLN A 84 -5.12 -14.28 -15.02
N MET A 85 -5.95 -13.34 -14.54
CA MET A 85 -7.39 -13.34 -14.84
C MET A 85 -7.67 -13.18 -16.33
N THR A 86 -6.95 -12.29 -17.01
CA THR A 86 -7.10 -12.07 -18.45
C THR A 86 -6.74 -13.32 -19.26
N GLU A 87 -5.63 -13.98 -18.90
CA GLU A 87 -5.22 -15.22 -19.57
C GLU A 87 -6.21 -16.36 -19.29
N LEU A 88 -6.67 -16.50 -18.05
CA LEU A 88 -7.67 -17.49 -17.68
C LEU A 88 -8.99 -17.29 -18.45
N LYS A 89 -9.43 -16.03 -18.60
CA LYS A 89 -10.60 -15.68 -19.43
C LYS A 89 -10.39 -16.15 -20.87
N LYS A 90 -9.24 -15.85 -21.49
CA LYS A 90 -8.93 -16.29 -22.86
C LYS A 90 -8.98 -17.81 -23.01
N ILE A 91 -8.40 -18.55 -22.07
CA ILE A 91 -8.43 -20.03 -22.08
C ILE A 91 -9.87 -20.54 -21.99
N MET A 92 -10.69 -19.94 -21.12
CA MET A 92 -12.10 -20.30 -20.94
C MET A 92 -12.89 -20.04 -22.23
N TYR A 93 -12.78 -18.85 -22.83
CA TYR A 93 -13.42 -18.54 -24.11
C TYR A 93 -12.96 -19.48 -25.23
N GLY A 94 -11.66 -19.80 -25.30
CA GLY A 94 -11.12 -20.69 -26.32
C GLY A 94 -11.61 -22.14 -26.21
N LYS A 95 -11.81 -22.63 -24.98
CA LYS A 95 -12.24 -24.03 -24.73
C LYS A 95 -13.74 -24.23 -24.69
N PHE A 96 -14.50 -23.21 -24.29
CA PHE A 96 -15.92 -23.35 -23.98
C PHE A 96 -16.83 -22.40 -24.79
N LYS A 97 -16.32 -21.73 -25.84
CA LYS A 97 -17.02 -20.79 -26.75
C LYS A 97 -18.55 -20.78 -26.70
N ASP A 98 -19.20 -21.91 -27.00
CA ASP A 98 -20.67 -22.01 -27.16
C ASP A 98 -21.40 -22.57 -25.91
N ALA A 99 -20.66 -22.97 -24.87
CA ALA A 99 -21.17 -23.67 -23.68
C ALA A 99 -21.24 -22.79 -22.42
N ILE A 100 -20.65 -21.60 -22.44
CA ILE A 100 -20.68 -20.66 -21.30
C ILE A 100 -21.04 -19.24 -21.74
N ASN A 101 -22.07 -18.67 -21.13
CA ASN A 101 -22.42 -17.26 -21.29
C ASN A 101 -21.54 -16.42 -20.34
N LEU A 102 -20.43 -15.91 -20.87
CA LEU A 102 -19.57 -14.94 -20.20
C LEU A 102 -19.68 -13.63 -21.00
N GLU A 103 -20.81 -12.92 -20.90
CA GLU A 103 -20.86 -11.55 -21.42
C GLU A 103 -20.06 -10.63 -20.49
N GLU A 104 -19.29 -9.72 -21.10
CA GLU A 104 -18.57 -8.64 -20.42
C GLU A 104 -19.57 -7.58 -19.98
N ASP A 105 -19.62 -7.34 -18.67
CA ASP A 105 -19.73 -5.99 -18.10
C ASP A 105 -18.49 -5.73 -17.23
#